data_AF-A0A8X6TBI3-F1
#
_entry.id   AF-A0A8X6TBI3-F1
#
_cell.length_a   1.000
_cell.length_b   1.000
_cell.length_c   1.000
_cell.angle_alpha   90.00
_cell.angle_beta   90.00
_cell.angle_gamma   90.00
#
_symmetry.space_group_name_H-M   'P 1'
#
loop_
_entity.id
_entity.type
_entity.pdbx_description
1 polymer ?
#
loop_
_entity_poly.entity_id
_entity_poly.type
_entity_poly.pdbx_seq_one_letter_code
_entity_poly.pdbx_strand_id
1 'polypeptide(L)'
;MDFKPMGSDEEAVAMKEGQMVEVIDASKPRRWLVRTLPMNGDEISLEGWVPACYLEKSTAFDTLSSYVVTEAELDPKELEATQNREAIVKELVETEEDFAKDMQYVVENYYKQMDNPRLPKEFRDRKGSVFGNFKDICDFHNNVLMKGVNYHAKEPTKLGKTFLRLERDFDMHANYCWNEARAQRLLREGPLKDFFDDHSRMIDDDKFLVDHLKLPIQRLNDYQLLLKELIKYSSRLNEDTSDLQKALDFIHSINTRTKDLQNIQAIEGCKGDLLKIGRILRHVSESL
;
A
#
# COMPACT_ATOMS: atom_id res chain seq x y z
N MET A 1 15.07 27.43 34.44
CA MET A 1 14.85 28.13 35.72
C MET A 1 15.63 27.44 36.83
N ASP A 2 16.20 28.21 37.77
CA ASP A 2 16.87 27.66 38.97
C ASP A 2 15.86 27.00 39.93
N PHE A 3 16.26 25.88 40.53
CA PHE A 3 15.50 25.21 41.60
C PHE A 3 16.29 25.25 42.92
N LYS A 4 15.70 25.85 43.96
CA LYS A 4 16.24 25.86 45.32
C LYS A 4 15.23 25.25 46.28
N PRO A 5 15.56 24.14 46.98
CA PRO A 5 14.69 23.54 47.97
C PRO A 5 14.30 24.55 49.06
N MET A 6 13.04 24.51 49.52
CA MET A 6 12.65 25.25 50.72
C MET A 6 13.27 24.56 51.95
N GLY A 7 13.65 25.33 52.97
CA GLY A 7 14.55 24.92 54.07
C GLY A 7 14.10 23.78 55.01
N SER A 8 13.11 22.97 54.63
CA SER A 8 12.67 21.77 55.34
C SER A 8 12.72 20.49 54.49
N ASP A 9 13.19 20.55 53.24
CA ASP A 9 13.22 19.42 52.31
C ASP A 9 14.65 18.86 52.19
N GLU A 10 15.08 18.08 53.19
CA GLU A 10 16.43 17.50 53.29
C GLU A 10 16.71 16.46 52.19
N GLU A 11 15.67 15.97 51.50
CA GLU A 11 15.79 15.01 50.40
C GLU A 11 15.87 15.67 49.01
N ALA A 12 15.84 16.99 48.92
CA ALA A 12 15.88 17.73 47.67
C ALA A 12 17.28 18.27 47.34
N VAL A 13 17.65 18.22 46.05
CA VAL A 13 18.92 18.79 45.56
C VAL A 13 18.66 20.12 44.85
N ALA A 14 19.49 21.12 45.13
CA ALA A 14 19.43 22.41 44.44
C ALA A 14 20.03 22.29 43.04
N MET A 15 19.41 22.95 42.06
CA MET A 15 19.84 22.94 40.66
C MET A 15 19.84 24.35 40.07
N LYS A 16 20.78 24.61 39.17
CA LYS A 16 20.80 25.84 38.36
C LYS A 16 20.29 25.59 36.95
N GLU A 17 19.74 26.62 36.33
CA GLU A 17 19.34 26.58 34.93
C GLU A 17 20.55 26.22 34.03
N GLY A 18 20.34 25.24 33.14
CA GLY A 18 21.38 24.70 32.26
C GLY A 18 22.25 23.60 32.89
N GLN A 19 22.08 23.27 34.17
CA GLN A 19 22.80 22.16 34.80
C GLN A 19 22.27 20.80 34.33
N MET A 20 23.18 19.94 33.85
CA MET A 20 22.84 18.59 33.40
C MET A 20 22.72 17.65 34.59
N VAL A 21 21.70 16.79 34.55
CA VAL A 21 21.44 15.78 35.59
C VAL A 21 21.06 14.45 34.97
N GLU A 22 21.38 13.37 35.67
CA GLU A 22 20.97 12.01 35.34
C GLU A 22 19.74 11.64 36.17
N VAL A 23 18.69 11.09 35.54
CA VAL A 23 17.48 10.67 36.25
C VAL A 23 17.69 9.25 36.79
N ILE A 24 17.62 9.09 38.12
CA ILE A 24 17.76 7.78 38.81
C ILE A 24 16.39 7.11 38.95
N ASP A 25 15.35 7.86 39.36
CA ASP A 25 14.00 7.32 39.58
C ASP A 25 12.92 8.33 39.15
N ALA A 26 12.05 7.91 38.24
CA ALA A 26 10.91 8.66 37.72
C ALA A 26 9.54 8.04 38.07
N SER A 27 9.51 7.10 39.03
CA SER A 27 8.30 6.39 39.46
C SER A 27 7.20 7.32 39.99
N LYS A 28 7.56 8.52 40.46
CA LYS A 28 6.61 9.54 40.92
C LYS A 28 6.38 10.58 39.81
N PRO A 29 5.12 10.83 39.39
CA PRO A 29 4.82 11.65 38.22
C PRO A 29 5.14 13.15 38.35
N ARG A 30 5.39 13.65 39.56
CA ARG A 30 5.64 15.08 39.81
C ARG A 30 7.02 15.39 40.40
N ARG A 31 7.78 14.37 40.79
CA ARG A 31 9.04 14.56 41.53
C ARG A 31 9.98 13.40 41.23
N TRP A 32 11.15 13.67 40.67
CA TRP A 32 12.08 12.63 40.22
C TRP A 32 13.36 12.68 41.04
N LEU A 33 13.95 11.53 41.31
CA LEU A 33 15.26 11.42 41.93
C LEU A 33 16.30 11.60 40.84
N VAL A 34 17.18 12.59 41.00
CA VAL A 34 18.22 12.91 40.02
C VAL A 34 19.58 12.98 40.69
N ARG A 35 20.63 12.71 39.90
CA ARG A 35 22.04 12.92 40.26
C ARG A 35 22.59 14.07 39.44
N THR A 36 23.15 15.08 40.10
CA THR A 36 23.80 16.19 39.40
C THR A 36 25.10 15.76 38.76
N LEU A 37 25.30 16.16 37.50
CA LEU A 37 26.55 15.94 36.80
C LEU A 37 27.48 17.14 37.04
N PRO A 38 28.76 16.89 37.38
CA PRO A 38 29.71 17.97 37.61
C PRO A 38 29.94 18.73 36.31
N MET A 39 29.82 20.07 36.36
CA MET A 39 30.09 20.89 35.18
C MET A 39 31.58 21.09 34.94
N ASN A 40 32.40 20.97 36.00
CA ASN A 40 33.87 20.98 35.95
C ASN A 40 34.39 19.87 36.88
N GLY A 41 35.54 19.27 36.56
CA GLY A 41 36.06 18.02 37.14
C GLY A 41 36.32 17.96 38.66
N ASP A 42 36.00 19.01 39.42
CA ASP A 42 36.18 19.09 40.88
C ASP A 42 34.85 19.20 41.67
N GLU A 43 33.68 19.14 41.03
CA GLU A 43 32.38 19.12 41.73
C GLU A 43 31.91 17.71 42.10
N ILE A 44 31.36 17.55 43.30
CA ILE A 44 30.82 16.28 43.78
C ILE A 44 29.39 16.12 43.26
N SER A 45 29.09 14.97 42.64
CA SER A 45 27.72 14.62 42.25
C SER A 45 26.83 14.49 43.48
N LEU A 46 25.71 15.21 43.48
CA LEU A 46 24.71 15.19 44.55
C LEU A 46 23.43 14.52 44.04
N GLU A 47 22.78 13.77 44.91
CA GLU A 47 21.50 13.10 44.62
C GLU A 47 20.37 13.73 45.43
N GLY A 48 19.20 13.88 44.81
CA GLY A 48 18.01 14.34 45.51
C GLY A 48 16.78 14.46 44.61
N TRP A 49 15.63 14.66 45.25
CA TRP A 49 14.34 14.74 44.58
C TRP A 49 14.03 16.15 44.10
N VAL A 50 13.77 16.29 42.80
CA VAL A 50 13.43 17.57 42.15
C VAL A 50 12.07 17.48 41.44
N PRO A 51 11.28 18.57 41.38
CA PRO A 51 10.04 18.56 40.64
C PRO A 51 10.28 18.36 39.14
N ALA A 52 9.51 17.47 38.52
CA ALA A 52 9.70 17.10 37.11
C ALA A 52 9.51 18.29 36.14
N CYS A 53 8.77 19.33 36.54
CA CYS A 53 8.56 20.54 35.73
C CYS A 53 9.79 21.47 35.62
N TYR A 54 10.86 21.20 36.37
CA TYR A 54 12.13 21.92 36.26
C TYR A 54 13.16 21.16 35.40
N LEU A 55 12.80 19.96 34.90
CA LEU A 55 13.66 19.13 34.07
C LEU A 55 13.20 19.17 32.63
N GLU A 56 14.11 19.52 31.73
CA GLU A 56 13.92 19.41 30.29
C GLU A 56 14.82 18.30 29.75
N LYS A 57 14.28 17.46 28.85
CA LYS A 57 15.08 16.41 28.22
C LYS A 57 16.15 17.05 27.35
N SER A 58 17.42 16.70 27.58
CA SER A 58 18.52 17.19 26.75
C SER A 58 18.39 16.61 25.34
N THR A 59 18.23 17.49 24.36
CA THR A 59 18.13 17.17 22.92
C THR A 59 19.51 17.02 22.26
N ALA A 60 20.60 17.20 23.01
CA ALA A 60 21.96 17.26 22.48
C ALA A 60 22.56 15.88 22.10
N PHE A 61 21.93 14.77 22.48
CA PHE A 61 22.39 13.42 22.14
C PHE A 61 21.48 12.70 21.13
N ASP A 62 20.41 13.35 20.69
CA ASP A 62 19.32 12.72 19.92
C ASP A 62 19.40 12.97 18.41
N THR A 63 20.51 13.54 17.92
CA THR A 63 20.68 13.89 16.49
C THR A 63 20.91 12.66 15.59
N LEU A 64 20.89 11.43 16.12
CA LEU A 64 21.25 10.24 15.33
C LEU A 64 20.34 9.02 15.47
N SER A 65 19.26 9.04 16.25
CA SER A 65 18.33 7.90 16.19
C SER A 65 16.95 8.20 16.71
N SER A 66 15.97 8.15 15.79
CA SER A 66 14.60 7.71 16.09
C SER A 66 13.70 8.69 16.86
N TYR A 67 13.00 9.53 16.09
CA TYR A 67 11.57 9.86 16.24
C TYR A 67 10.87 9.15 17.42
N VAL A 68 10.81 9.81 18.58
CA VAL A 68 9.77 9.56 19.57
C VAL A 68 9.00 10.87 19.71
N VAL A 69 8.00 11.04 18.85
CA VAL A 69 6.97 12.06 19.02
C VAL A 69 6.19 11.65 20.27
N THR A 70 6.44 12.32 21.39
CA THR A 70 5.52 12.29 22.53
C THR A 70 4.18 12.83 22.05
N GLU A 71 3.07 12.15 22.39
CA GLU A 71 1.67 12.53 22.14
C GLU A 71 1.33 13.91 22.73
N ALA A 72 1.92 14.96 22.18
CA ALA A 72 1.52 16.34 22.36
C ALA A 72 0.30 16.55 21.47
N GLU A 73 -0.87 16.70 22.10
CA GLU A 73 -2.13 17.24 21.58
C GLU A 73 -2.13 17.52 20.06
N LEU A 74 -2.26 16.47 19.23
CA LEU A 74 -2.53 16.66 17.80
C LEU A 74 -3.86 17.41 17.66
N ASP A 75 -3.93 18.38 16.74
CA ASP A 75 -5.20 19.02 16.36
C ASP A 75 -6.22 17.91 16.09
N PRO A 76 -7.46 17.96 16.63
CA PRO A 76 -8.50 16.99 16.34
C PRO A 76 -8.64 16.64 14.85
N LYS A 77 -8.35 17.60 13.95
CA LYS A 77 -8.34 17.38 12.50
C LYS A 77 -7.16 16.56 11.98
N GLU A 78 -6.00 16.65 12.61
CA GLU A 78 -4.81 15.85 12.30
C GLU A 78 -4.94 14.44 12.87
N LEU A 79 -5.52 14.29 14.07
CA LEU A 79 -5.86 12.99 14.63
C LEU A 79 -6.86 12.24 13.72
N GLU A 80 -7.93 12.91 13.30
CA GLU A 80 -8.91 12.38 12.35
C GLU A 80 -8.26 12.00 11.01
N ALA A 81 -7.36 12.84 10.48
CA ALA A 81 -6.65 12.54 9.24
C ALA A 81 -5.71 11.33 9.39
N THR A 82 -5.05 11.19 10.54
CA THR A 82 -4.20 10.04 10.86
C THR A 82 -5.00 8.75 10.91
N GLN A 83 -6.13 8.74 11.64
CA GLN A 83 -7.01 7.57 11.75
C GLN A 83 -7.58 7.15 10.40
N ASN A 84 -8.05 8.12 9.60
CA ASN A 84 -8.56 7.83 8.26
C ASN A 84 -7.46 7.27 7.36
N ARG A 85 -6.26 7.86 7.37
CA ARG A 85 -5.11 7.35 6.60
C ARG A 85 -4.77 5.91 6.98
N GLU A 86 -4.73 5.60 8.28
CA GLU A 86 -4.50 4.24 8.78
C GLU A 86 -5.60 3.27 8.35
N ALA A 87 -6.87 3.71 8.36
CA ALA A 87 -7.98 2.92 7.85
C ALA A 87 -7.83 2.61 6.35
N ILE A 88 -7.43 3.59 5.52
CA ILE A 88 -7.19 3.36 4.09
C ILE A 88 -6.04 2.38 3.85
N VAL A 89 -4.95 2.46 4.63
CA VAL A 89 -3.84 1.51 4.50
C VAL A 89 -4.25 0.11 4.93
N LYS A 90 -5.03 0.01 6.01
CA LYS A 90 -5.60 -1.26 6.46
C LYS A 90 -6.51 -1.85 5.39
N GLU A 91 -7.41 -1.05 4.82
CA GLU A 91 -8.30 -1.47 3.72
C GLU A 91 -7.49 -1.92 2.51
N LEU A 92 -6.42 -1.21 2.13
CA LEU A 92 -5.55 -1.63 1.03
C LEU A 92 -4.97 -3.02 1.26
N VAL A 93 -4.48 -3.32 2.47
CA VAL A 93 -3.91 -4.63 2.82
C VAL A 93 -5.00 -5.71 2.82
N GLU A 94 -6.09 -5.49 3.54
CA GLU A 94 -7.17 -6.47 3.68
C GLU A 94 -7.81 -6.80 2.32
N THR A 95 -8.13 -5.78 1.53
CA THR A 95 -8.71 -5.97 0.20
C THR A 95 -7.70 -6.56 -0.79
N GLU A 96 -6.39 -6.39 -0.58
CA GLU A 96 -5.38 -7.07 -1.40
C GLU A 96 -5.35 -8.56 -1.08
N GLU A 97 -5.49 -8.93 0.21
CA GLU A 97 -5.51 -10.33 0.62
C GLU A 97 -6.72 -11.04 0.07
N ASP A 98 -7.88 -10.39 0.12
CA ASP A 98 -9.11 -10.96 -0.41
C ASP A 98 -9.08 -11.05 -1.93
N PHE A 99 -8.58 -10.03 -2.63
CA PHE A 99 -8.35 -10.10 -4.07
C PHE A 99 -7.40 -11.25 -4.44
N ALA A 100 -6.30 -11.43 -3.70
CA ALA A 100 -5.33 -12.48 -3.96
C ALA A 100 -5.91 -13.89 -3.74
N LYS A 101 -6.75 -14.06 -2.71
CA LYS A 101 -7.52 -15.29 -2.46
C LYS A 101 -8.52 -15.58 -3.58
N ASP A 102 -9.29 -14.59 -4.00
CA ASP A 102 -10.28 -14.72 -5.08
C ASP A 102 -9.58 -15.12 -6.40
N MET A 103 -8.47 -14.48 -6.74
CA MET A 103 -7.66 -14.85 -7.91
C MET A 103 -7.14 -16.29 -7.81
N GLN A 104 -6.65 -16.70 -6.63
CA GLN A 104 -6.17 -18.06 -6.40
C GLN A 104 -7.29 -19.09 -6.52
N TYR A 105 -8.48 -18.78 -5.99
CA TYR A 105 -9.67 -19.62 -6.12
C TYR A 105 -10.01 -19.89 -7.59
N VAL A 106 -9.97 -18.86 -8.44
CA VAL A 106 -10.23 -19.02 -9.88
C VAL A 106 -9.16 -19.89 -10.54
N VAL A 107 -7.89 -19.72 -10.15
CA VAL A 107 -6.79 -20.55 -10.66
C VAL A 107 -7.01 -22.02 -10.28
N GLU A 108 -7.43 -22.29 -9.05
CA GLU A 108 -7.60 -23.65 -8.54
C GLU A 108 -8.83 -24.36 -9.10
N ASN A 109 -9.95 -23.66 -9.16
CA ASN A 109 -11.25 -24.27 -9.47
C ASN A 109 -11.63 -24.20 -10.95
N TYR A 110 -11.12 -23.22 -11.71
CA TYR A 110 -11.44 -23.04 -13.13
C TYR A 110 -10.23 -23.20 -14.05
N TYR A 111 -9.12 -22.52 -13.76
CA TYR A 111 -7.95 -22.54 -14.65
C TYR A 111 -7.34 -23.94 -14.75
N LYS A 112 -7.15 -24.63 -13.62
CA LYS A 112 -6.61 -26.00 -13.58
C LYS A 112 -7.58 -27.04 -14.17
N GLN A 113 -8.90 -26.78 -14.15
CA GLN A 113 -9.85 -27.71 -14.76
C GLN A 113 -9.60 -27.89 -16.26
N MET A 114 -9.14 -26.84 -16.94
CA MET A 114 -8.80 -26.90 -18.36
C MET A 114 -7.61 -27.81 -18.68
N ASP A 115 -6.82 -28.21 -17.68
CA ASP A 115 -5.74 -29.19 -17.84
C ASP A 115 -6.22 -30.64 -17.69
N ASN A 116 -7.49 -30.85 -17.37
CA ASN A 116 -8.06 -32.18 -17.16
C ASN A 116 -8.04 -33.00 -18.48
N PRO A 117 -7.36 -34.16 -18.52
CA PRO A 117 -7.29 -35.01 -19.71
C PRO A 117 -8.65 -35.52 -20.18
N ARG A 118 -9.65 -35.55 -19.29
CA ARG A 118 -11.01 -36.00 -19.60
C ARG A 118 -11.84 -34.96 -20.36
N LEU A 119 -11.43 -33.69 -20.38
CA LEU A 119 -12.12 -32.66 -21.15
C LEU A 119 -11.93 -32.87 -22.66
N PRO A 120 -12.89 -32.47 -23.50
CA PRO A 120 -12.67 -32.42 -24.94
C PRO A 120 -11.47 -31.54 -25.29
N LYS A 121 -10.66 -31.97 -26.28
CA LYS A 121 -9.48 -31.22 -26.73
C LYS A 121 -9.84 -29.79 -27.16
N GLU A 122 -11.00 -29.62 -27.79
CA GLU A 122 -11.53 -28.33 -28.22
C GLU A 122 -11.66 -27.32 -27.07
N PHE A 123 -11.98 -27.78 -25.86
CA PHE A 123 -12.04 -26.92 -24.68
C PHE A 123 -10.64 -26.63 -24.14
N ARG A 124 -9.80 -27.65 -23.99
CA ARG A 124 -8.42 -27.46 -23.50
C ARG A 124 -7.62 -26.46 -24.34
N ASP A 125 -7.74 -26.54 -25.67
CA ASP A 125 -7.05 -25.65 -26.59
C ASP A 125 -7.53 -24.18 -26.48
N ARG A 126 -8.70 -23.94 -25.86
CA ARG A 126 -9.25 -22.59 -25.60
C ARG A 126 -8.76 -21.97 -24.28
N LYS A 127 -8.00 -22.70 -23.45
CA LYS A 127 -7.54 -22.21 -22.13
C LYS A 127 -6.87 -20.83 -22.21
N GLY A 128 -5.93 -20.65 -23.13
CA GLY A 128 -5.24 -19.37 -23.32
C GLY A 128 -6.16 -18.24 -23.82
N SER A 129 -7.24 -18.57 -24.54
CA SER A 129 -8.20 -17.57 -25.02
C SER A 129 -9.22 -17.15 -23.96
N VAL A 130 -9.47 -18.01 -22.96
CA VAL A 130 -10.39 -17.72 -21.85
C VAL A 130 -9.66 -16.98 -20.72
N PHE A 131 -8.50 -17.48 -20.31
CA PHE A 131 -7.79 -16.95 -19.14
C PHE A 131 -6.67 -15.98 -19.49
N GLY A 132 -6.17 -15.95 -20.72
CA GLY A 132 -5.02 -15.11 -21.07
C GLY A 132 -3.85 -15.31 -20.10
N ASN A 133 -3.33 -14.20 -19.57
CA ASN A 133 -2.29 -14.15 -18.53
C ASN A 133 -2.84 -13.99 -17.10
N PHE A 134 -4.08 -14.44 -16.82
CA PHE A 134 -4.70 -14.35 -15.49
C PHE A 134 -3.84 -14.97 -14.38
N LYS A 135 -3.22 -16.13 -14.65
CA LYS A 135 -2.36 -16.80 -13.69
C LYS A 135 -1.13 -15.96 -13.34
N ASP A 136 -0.54 -15.28 -14.32
CA ASP A 136 0.64 -14.43 -14.09
C ASP A 136 0.29 -13.24 -13.19
N ILE A 137 -0.90 -12.65 -13.40
CA ILE A 137 -1.44 -11.61 -12.50
C ILE A 137 -1.65 -12.18 -11.09
N CYS A 138 -2.28 -13.35 -10.98
CA CYS A 138 -2.49 -14.01 -9.69
C CYS A 138 -1.16 -14.23 -8.95
N ASP A 139 -0.14 -14.76 -9.63
CA ASP A 139 1.17 -15.01 -9.06
C ASP A 139 1.87 -13.70 -8.65
N PHE A 140 1.77 -12.64 -9.46
CA PHE A 140 2.31 -11.31 -9.16
C PHE A 140 1.70 -10.73 -7.88
N HIS A 141 0.37 -10.70 -7.79
CA HIS A 141 -0.32 -10.14 -6.63
C HIS A 141 0.00 -10.92 -5.36
N ASN A 142 -0.09 -12.25 -5.40
CA ASN A 142 0.19 -13.12 -4.25
C ASN A 142 1.65 -13.06 -3.77
N ASN A 143 2.62 -13.03 -4.68
CA ASN A 143 4.02 -13.27 -4.31
C ASN A 143 4.88 -12.01 -4.25
N VAL A 144 4.48 -10.94 -4.95
CA VAL A 144 5.29 -9.73 -5.14
C VAL A 144 4.59 -8.52 -4.55
N LEU A 145 3.40 -8.17 -5.05
CA LEU A 145 2.71 -6.95 -4.62
C LEU A 145 2.32 -7.04 -3.15
N MET A 146 1.73 -8.15 -2.72
CA MET A 146 1.34 -8.38 -1.32
C MET A 146 2.49 -8.14 -0.34
N LYS A 147 3.69 -8.66 -0.66
CA LYS A 147 4.89 -8.45 0.18
C LYS A 147 5.33 -7.00 0.19
N GLY A 148 5.25 -6.32 -0.94
CA GLY A 148 5.59 -4.90 -1.07
C GLY A 148 4.64 -3.98 -0.29
N VAL A 149 3.33 -4.26 -0.33
CA VAL A 149 2.31 -3.51 0.41
C VAL A 149 2.49 -3.74 1.91
N ASN A 150 2.62 -4.99 2.36
CA ASN A 150 2.85 -5.30 3.77
C ASN A 150 4.14 -4.69 4.33
N TYR A 151 5.21 -4.64 3.54
CA TYR A 151 6.48 -4.04 3.96
C TYR A 151 6.37 -2.54 4.26
N HIS A 152 5.54 -1.80 3.50
CA HIS A 152 5.33 -0.37 3.69
C HIS A 152 3.99 0.00 4.34
N ALA A 153 3.25 -0.97 4.89
CA ALA A 153 1.98 -0.72 5.56
C ALA A 153 2.12 0.20 6.79
N LYS A 154 3.29 0.23 7.45
CA LYS A 154 3.57 1.15 8.56
C LYS A 154 4.10 2.52 8.12
N GLU A 155 4.37 2.70 6.83
CA GLU A 155 4.94 3.93 6.26
C GLU A 155 4.11 4.36 5.04
N PRO A 156 2.93 4.98 5.26
CA PRO A 156 1.94 5.17 4.20
C PRO A 156 2.43 5.94 2.97
N THR A 157 3.30 6.93 3.15
CA THR A 157 3.90 7.71 2.05
C THR A 157 4.82 6.86 1.16
N LYS A 158 5.43 5.80 1.71
CA LYS A 158 6.30 4.89 0.95
C LYS A 158 5.51 3.88 0.11
N LEU A 159 4.20 3.72 0.31
CA LEU A 159 3.38 2.85 -0.54
C LEU A 159 3.45 3.30 -2.00
N GLY A 160 3.54 4.61 -2.28
CA GLY A 160 3.75 5.12 -3.64
C GLY A 160 5.01 4.55 -4.29
N LYS A 161 6.12 4.46 -3.54
CA LYS A 161 7.38 3.85 -4.02
C LYS A 161 7.23 2.35 -4.30
N THR A 162 6.41 1.63 -3.54
CA THR A 162 6.12 0.22 -3.83
C THR A 162 5.47 0.07 -5.21
N PHE A 163 4.43 0.84 -5.50
CA PHE A 163 3.74 0.79 -6.80
C PHE A 163 4.66 1.19 -7.95
N LEU A 164 5.43 2.27 -7.80
CA LEU A 164 6.36 2.74 -8.83
C LEU A 164 7.47 1.73 -9.12
N ARG A 165 8.01 1.07 -8.09
CA ARG A 165 9.03 0.03 -8.27
C ARG A 165 8.51 -1.17 -9.07
N LEU A 166 7.22 -1.46 -8.95
CA LEU A 166 6.54 -2.58 -9.61
C LEU A 166 5.87 -2.16 -10.95
N GLU A 167 6.13 -0.94 -11.45
CA GLU A 167 5.48 -0.41 -12.66
C GLU A 167 5.56 -1.37 -13.85
N ARG A 168 6.72 -2.01 -14.06
CA ARG A 168 6.91 -2.97 -15.17
C ARG A 168 6.14 -4.26 -14.95
N ASP A 169 6.04 -4.73 -13.70
CA ASP A 169 5.28 -5.94 -13.38
C ASP A 169 3.78 -5.73 -13.68
N PHE A 170 3.26 -4.53 -13.39
CA PHE A 170 1.88 -4.15 -13.73
C PHE A 170 1.60 -4.04 -15.24
N ASP A 171 2.59 -3.98 -16.13
CA ASP A 171 2.34 -3.93 -17.59
C ASP A 171 1.53 -5.14 -18.08
N MET A 172 1.58 -6.27 -17.36
CA MET A 172 0.79 -7.47 -17.67
C MET A 172 -0.73 -7.23 -17.58
N HIS A 173 -1.17 -6.26 -16.78
CA HIS A 173 -2.59 -5.89 -16.68
C HIS A 173 -3.12 -5.27 -17.97
N ALA A 174 -2.32 -4.47 -18.68
CA ALA A 174 -2.75 -3.85 -19.94
C ALA A 174 -3.07 -4.93 -21.00
N ASN A 175 -2.23 -5.97 -21.09
CA ASN A 175 -2.47 -7.11 -21.96
C ASN A 175 -3.68 -7.95 -21.50
N TYR A 176 -3.88 -8.09 -20.19
CA TYR A 176 -5.03 -8.83 -19.65
C TYR A 176 -6.35 -8.14 -19.98
N CYS A 177 -6.48 -6.84 -19.71
CA CYS A 177 -7.70 -6.08 -19.98
C CYS A 177 -8.13 -6.18 -21.46
N TRP A 178 -7.17 -6.29 -22.39
CA TRP A 178 -7.45 -6.52 -23.79
C TRP A 178 -7.96 -7.95 -24.06
N ASN A 179 -7.26 -8.97 -23.55
CA ASN A 179 -7.65 -10.37 -23.74
C ASN A 179 -9.00 -10.71 -23.08
N GLU A 180 -9.28 -10.09 -21.93
CA GLU A 180 -10.51 -10.28 -21.16
C GLU A 180 -11.74 -9.96 -22.01
N ALA A 181 -11.74 -8.86 -22.77
CA ALA A 181 -12.86 -8.51 -23.64
C ALA A 181 -13.15 -9.60 -24.70
N ARG A 182 -12.13 -10.32 -25.15
CA ARG A 182 -12.28 -11.48 -26.06
C ARG A 182 -12.79 -12.70 -25.31
N ALA A 183 -12.30 -12.97 -24.10
CA ALA A 183 -12.80 -14.03 -23.24
C ALA A 183 -14.30 -13.85 -22.93
N GLN A 184 -14.74 -12.63 -22.62
CA GLN A 184 -16.16 -12.30 -22.41
C GLN A 184 -17.03 -12.63 -23.62
N ARG A 185 -16.53 -12.41 -24.85
CA ARG A 185 -17.25 -12.81 -26.07
C ARG A 185 -17.32 -14.33 -26.23
N LEU A 186 -16.24 -15.04 -25.91
CA LEU A 186 -16.19 -16.50 -25.98
C LEU A 186 -17.11 -17.18 -24.95
N LEU A 187 -17.32 -16.53 -23.81
CA LEU A 187 -18.16 -17.03 -22.73
C LEU A 187 -19.58 -16.44 -22.76
N ARG A 188 -19.97 -15.75 -23.84
CA ARG A 188 -21.32 -15.19 -23.97
C ARG A 188 -22.36 -16.22 -24.35
N GLU A 189 -21.99 -17.15 -25.24
CA GLU A 189 -22.87 -18.15 -25.84
C GLU A 189 -22.07 -19.40 -26.24
N GLY A 190 -22.76 -20.54 -26.33
CA GLY A 190 -22.23 -21.79 -26.87
C GLY A 190 -21.62 -22.74 -25.84
N PRO A 191 -21.05 -23.86 -26.31
CA PRO A 191 -20.73 -25.01 -25.44
C PRO A 191 -19.73 -24.72 -24.33
N LEU A 192 -18.84 -23.75 -24.54
CA LEU A 192 -17.83 -23.37 -23.56
C LEU A 192 -18.45 -22.56 -22.40
N LYS A 193 -19.44 -21.70 -22.69
CA LYS A 193 -20.21 -21.02 -21.66
C LYS A 193 -20.98 -22.04 -20.84
N ASP A 194 -21.74 -22.91 -21.50
CA ASP A 194 -22.58 -23.89 -20.80
C ASP A 194 -21.74 -24.80 -19.90
N PHE A 195 -20.58 -25.23 -20.38
CA PHE A 195 -19.60 -25.98 -19.58
C PHE A 195 -19.18 -25.24 -18.30
N PHE A 196 -18.81 -23.96 -18.39
CA PHE A 196 -18.37 -23.20 -17.22
C PHE A 196 -19.52 -22.83 -16.28
N ASP A 197 -20.71 -22.55 -16.81
CA ASP A 197 -21.90 -22.28 -16.00
C ASP A 197 -22.30 -23.53 -15.20
N ASP A 198 -22.30 -24.70 -15.85
CA ASP A 198 -22.58 -25.98 -15.18
C ASP A 198 -21.50 -26.32 -14.16
N HIS A 199 -20.23 -26.06 -14.48
CA HIS A 199 -19.13 -26.23 -13.53
C HIS A 199 -19.26 -25.30 -12.32
N SER A 200 -19.63 -24.03 -12.52
CA SER A 200 -19.86 -23.05 -11.44
C SER A 200 -20.95 -23.55 -10.49
N ARG A 201 -22.07 -24.06 -11.03
CA ARG A 201 -23.14 -24.68 -10.24
C ARG A 201 -22.71 -25.95 -9.52
N MET A 202 -21.87 -26.76 -10.15
CA MET A 202 -21.38 -28.01 -9.56
C MET A 202 -20.48 -27.77 -8.34
N ILE A 203 -19.69 -26.70 -8.36
CA ILE A 203 -18.82 -26.33 -7.24
C ILE A 203 -19.49 -25.37 -6.24
N ASP A 204 -20.78 -25.05 -6.44
CA ASP A 204 -21.57 -24.11 -5.64
C ASP A 204 -20.91 -22.73 -5.52
N ASP A 205 -20.41 -22.20 -6.64
CA ASP A 205 -19.83 -20.86 -6.72
C ASP A 205 -20.95 -19.80 -6.88
N ASP A 206 -20.89 -18.76 -6.05
CA ASP A 206 -21.82 -17.64 -6.07
C ASP A 206 -21.72 -16.79 -7.36
N LYS A 207 -20.60 -16.91 -8.10
CA LYS A 207 -20.33 -16.14 -9.32
C LYS A 207 -20.04 -17.06 -10.50
N PHE A 208 -20.38 -16.60 -11.70
CA PHE A 208 -19.94 -17.27 -12.93
C PHE A 208 -18.50 -16.86 -13.27
N LEU A 209 -17.81 -17.71 -14.04
CA LEU A 209 -16.44 -17.44 -14.50
C LEU A 209 -16.30 -16.05 -15.16
N VAL A 210 -17.29 -15.62 -15.93
CA VAL A 210 -17.27 -14.29 -16.58
C VAL A 210 -17.17 -13.12 -15.61
N ASP A 211 -17.66 -13.27 -14.37
CA ASP A 211 -17.56 -12.22 -13.36
C ASP A 211 -16.21 -12.26 -12.66
N HIS A 212 -15.69 -13.46 -12.40
CA HIS A 212 -14.34 -13.66 -11.89
C HIS A 212 -13.25 -13.08 -12.80
N LEU A 213 -13.42 -13.19 -14.12
CA LEU A 213 -12.46 -12.61 -15.08
C LEU A 213 -12.40 -11.07 -15.04
N LYS A 214 -13.37 -10.39 -14.41
CA LYS A 214 -13.35 -8.92 -14.26
C LYS A 214 -12.51 -8.47 -13.07
N LEU A 215 -12.15 -9.37 -12.15
CA LEU A 215 -11.47 -9.05 -10.90
C LEU A 215 -10.19 -8.22 -11.11
N PRO A 216 -9.25 -8.56 -12.02
CA PRO A 216 -8.04 -7.76 -12.23
C PRO A 216 -8.33 -6.33 -12.69
N ILE A 217 -9.35 -6.15 -13.54
CA ILE A 217 -9.76 -4.85 -14.06
C ILE A 217 -10.38 -4.00 -12.94
N GLN A 218 -11.21 -4.61 -12.11
CA GLN A 218 -11.82 -3.96 -10.94
C GLN A 218 -10.75 -3.52 -9.96
N ARG A 219 -9.77 -4.38 -9.67
CA ARG A 219 -8.70 -4.08 -8.71
C ARG A 219 -7.86 -2.86 -9.09
N LEU A 220 -7.61 -2.63 -10.39
CA LEU A 220 -6.95 -1.42 -10.88
C LEU A 220 -7.74 -0.14 -10.59
N ASN A 221 -9.07 -0.21 -10.57
CA ASN A 221 -9.92 0.92 -10.22
C ASN A 221 -9.91 1.16 -8.71
N ASP A 222 -9.92 0.08 -7.92
CA ASP A 222 -9.85 0.17 -6.45
C ASP A 222 -8.55 0.84 -6.00
N TYR A 223 -7.40 0.49 -6.59
CA TYR A 223 -6.14 1.18 -6.30
C TYR A 223 -6.20 2.68 -6.59
N GLN A 224 -6.89 3.11 -7.64
CA GLN A 224 -7.03 4.54 -7.92
C GLN A 224 -7.82 5.26 -6.82
N LEU A 225 -8.84 4.62 -6.26
CA LEU A 225 -9.63 5.18 -5.17
C LEU A 225 -8.80 5.23 -3.88
N LEU A 226 -8.21 4.10 -3.49
CA LEU A 226 -7.38 3.98 -2.30
C LEU A 226 -6.19 4.95 -2.32
N LEU A 227 -5.46 5.05 -3.44
CA LEU A 227 -4.34 6.00 -3.58
C LEU A 227 -4.81 7.45 -3.52
N LYS A 228 -5.96 7.80 -4.11
CA LYS A 228 -6.52 9.17 -4.01
C LYS A 228 -6.85 9.55 -2.58
N GLU A 229 -7.50 8.66 -1.84
CA GLU A 229 -7.82 8.90 -0.43
C GLU A 229 -6.56 8.95 0.42
N LEU A 230 -5.59 8.09 0.15
CA LEU A 230 -4.31 8.11 0.83
C LEU A 230 -3.55 9.43 0.62
N ILE A 231 -3.54 9.97 -0.61
CA ILE A 231 -2.98 11.30 -0.92
C ILE A 231 -3.73 12.41 -0.18
N LYS A 232 -5.07 12.35 -0.15
CA LYS A 232 -5.92 13.34 0.52
C LYS A 232 -5.58 13.44 2.00
N TYR A 233 -5.51 12.32 2.71
CA TYR A 233 -5.23 12.34 4.16
C TYR A 233 -3.75 12.58 4.49
N SER A 234 -2.82 12.08 3.68
CA SER A 234 -1.39 12.36 3.87
C SER A 234 -1.06 13.85 3.63
N SER A 235 -1.70 14.48 2.63
CA SER A 235 -1.58 15.93 2.39
C SER A 235 -2.14 16.78 3.54
N ARG A 236 -3.22 16.32 4.21
CA ARG A 236 -3.78 16.97 5.41
C ARG A 236 -2.83 16.93 6.61
N LEU A 237 -1.89 16.00 6.61
CA LEU A 237 -0.85 15.84 7.63
C LEU A 237 0.48 16.51 7.22
N ASN A 238 0.46 17.31 6.16
CA ASN A 238 1.62 18.01 5.59
C ASN A 238 2.78 17.08 5.19
N GLU A 239 2.48 15.83 4.82
CA GLU A 239 3.47 14.88 4.33
C GLU A 239 3.70 15.03 2.82
N ASP A 240 4.89 14.62 2.37
CA ASP A 240 5.19 14.55 0.93
C ASP A 240 4.40 13.42 0.26
N THR A 241 3.51 13.79 -0.65
CA THR A 241 2.65 12.87 -1.42
C THR A 241 3.11 12.70 -2.87
N SER A 242 4.28 13.22 -3.24
CA SER A 242 4.77 13.21 -4.62
C SER A 242 4.84 11.82 -5.25
N ASP A 243 5.35 10.82 -4.51
CA ASP A 243 5.43 9.45 -5.00
C ASP A 243 4.07 8.74 -5.04
N LEU A 244 3.15 9.08 -4.13
CA LEU A 244 1.77 8.59 -4.18
C LEU A 244 1.04 9.14 -5.41
N GLN A 245 1.22 10.42 -5.72
CA GLN A 245 0.63 11.04 -6.90
C GLN A 245 1.16 10.42 -8.20
N LYS A 246 2.48 10.22 -8.30
CA LYS A 246 3.07 9.50 -9.45
C LYS A 246 2.53 8.08 -9.57
N ALA A 247 2.38 7.36 -8.45
CA ALA A 247 1.81 6.01 -8.45
C ALA A 247 0.35 6.00 -8.95
N LEU A 248 -0.45 6.97 -8.52
CA LEU A 248 -1.83 7.13 -8.99
C LEU A 248 -1.90 7.38 -10.50
N ASP A 249 -1.08 8.32 -11.00
CA ASP A 249 -1.01 8.64 -12.43
C ASP A 249 -0.56 7.42 -13.26
N PHE A 250 0.40 6.67 -12.72
CA PHE A 250 0.87 5.41 -13.30
C PHE A 250 -0.25 4.37 -13.38
N ILE A 251 -0.97 4.08 -12.28
CA ILE A 251 -2.08 3.11 -12.30
C ILE A 251 -3.17 3.56 -13.27
N HIS A 252 -3.49 4.85 -13.29
CA HIS A 252 -4.45 5.41 -14.23
C HIS A 252 -4.02 5.19 -15.70
N SER A 253 -2.72 5.34 -15.99
CA SER A 253 -2.18 5.15 -17.33
C SER A 253 -2.33 3.71 -17.85
N ILE A 254 -2.46 2.70 -16.98
CA ILE A 254 -2.67 1.30 -17.41
C ILE A 254 -3.99 1.17 -18.18
N ASN A 255 -5.05 1.82 -17.69
CA ASN A 255 -6.35 1.83 -18.36
C ASN A 255 -6.30 2.58 -19.70
N THR A 256 -5.55 3.67 -19.78
CA THR A 256 -5.32 4.39 -21.05
C THR A 256 -4.57 3.51 -22.04
N ARG A 257 -3.54 2.79 -21.60
CA ARG A 257 -2.78 1.85 -22.43
C ARG A 257 -3.64 0.73 -23.00
N THR A 258 -4.63 0.23 -22.25
CA THR A 258 -5.61 -0.74 -22.77
C THR A 258 -6.41 -0.15 -23.94
N LYS A 259 -6.87 1.11 -23.83
CA LYS A 259 -7.57 1.81 -24.92
C LYS A 259 -6.65 2.03 -26.13
N ASP A 260 -5.39 2.36 -25.89
CA ASP A 260 -4.39 2.52 -26.94
C ASP A 260 -4.15 1.20 -27.69
N LEU A 261 -4.05 0.07 -26.98
CA LEU A 261 -3.95 -1.26 -27.59
C LEU A 261 -5.18 -1.60 -28.45
N GLN A 262 -6.39 -1.21 -28.03
CA GLN A 262 -7.59 -1.34 -28.86
C GLN A 262 -7.48 -0.53 -30.16
N ASN A 263 -6.99 0.71 -30.07
CA ASN A 263 -6.80 1.57 -31.25
C ASN A 263 -5.74 1.01 -32.20
N ILE A 264 -4.60 0.52 -31.69
CA ILE A 264 -3.55 -0.10 -32.51
C ILE A 264 -4.10 -1.24 -33.35
N GLN A 265 -4.91 -2.11 -32.76
CA GLN A 265 -5.42 -3.28 -33.46
C GLN A 265 -6.56 -2.97 -34.43
N ALA A 266 -7.23 -1.82 -34.30
CA ALA A 266 -8.16 -1.33 -35.31
C ALA A 266 -7.46 -0.85 -36.59
N ILE A 267 -6.13 -0.73 -36.57
CA ILE A 267 -5.34 -0.36 -37.76
C ILE A 267 -5.28 -1.57 -38.70
N GLU A 268 -6.03 -1.48 -39.80
CA GLU A 268 -5.96 -2.45 -40.88
C GLU A 268 -4.85 -2.12 -41.89
N GLY A 269 -4.35 -3.14 -42.59
CA GLY A 269 -3.39 -2.98 -43.70
C GLY A 269 -1.93 -2.73 -43.31
N CYS A 270 -1.58 -2.74 -42.01
CA CYS A 270 -0.19 -2.65 -41.58
C CYS A 270 0.56 -3.98 -41.78
N LYS A 271 1.78 -3.92 -42.36
CA LYS A 271 2.67 -5.07 -42.49
C LYS A 271 3.65 -5.11 -41.30
N GLY A 272 3.40 -6.00 -40.35
CA GLY A 272 4.27 -6.21 -39.19
C GLY A 272 3.49 -6.34 -37.88
N ASP A 273 4.22 -6.60 -36.79
CA ASP A 273 3.64 -6.66 -35.44
C ASP A 273 3.64 -5.26 -34.83
N LEU A 274 2.48 -4.58 -34.88
CA LEU A 274 2.30 -3.23 -34.34
C LEU A 274 2.58 -3.16 -32.82
N LEU A 275 2.48 -4.28 -32.10
CA LEU A 275 2.76 -4.36 -30.66
C LEU A 275 4.26 -4.19 -30.36
N LYS A 276 5.15 -4.35 -31.36
CA LYS A 276 6.60 -4.17 -31.23
C LYS A 276 7.09 -2.75 -31.47
N ILE A 277 6.20 -1.84 -31.88
CA ILE A 277 6.57 -0.47 -32.27
C ILE A 277 6.71 0.46 -31.05
N GLY A 278 6.33 -0.02 -29.86
CA GLY A 278 6.45 0.70 -28.60
C GLY A 278 5.14 1.33 -28.15
N ARG A 279 5.23 2.23 -27.17
CA ARG A 279 4.06 2.84 -26.52
C ARG A 279 3.46 3.94 -27.41
N ILE A 280 2.13 3.98 -27.52
CA ILE A 280 1.45 5.16 -28.07
C ILE A 280 1.69 6.33 -27.12
N LEU A 281 2.15 7.45 -27.68
CA LEU A 281 2.37 8.69 -26.93
C LEU A 281 1.16 9.64 -27.02
N ARG A 282 0.44 9.61 -28.14
CA ARG A 282 -0.74 10.43 -28.37
C ARG A 282 -1.58 9.84 -29.51
N HIS A 283 -2.88 9.76 -29.30
CA HIS A 283 -3.87 9.51 -30.35
C HIS A 283 -4.77 10.74 -30.48
N VAL A 284 -4.97 11.24 -31.70
CA VAL A 284 -5.86 12.38 -31.98
C VAL A 284 -6.95 11.88 -32.90
N SER A 285 -8.19 11.85 -32.41
CA SER A 285 -9.37 11.61 -33.25
C SER A 285 -9.81 12.94 -33.85
N GLU A 286 -9.61 13.13 -35.15
CA GLU A 286 -10.28 14.22 -35.87
C GLU A 286 -11.73 13.77 -36.16
N SER A 287 -12.70 14.49 -35.60
CA SER A 287 -14.10 14.36 -36.00
C SER A 287 -14.23 14.98 -37.40
N LEU A 288 -14.44 14.15 -38.42
CA LEU A 288 -14.83 14.58 -39.76
C LEU A 288 -16.30 15.01 -39.80
#